data_AF-A0A927V9R9-F1
#
_entry.id   AF-A0A927V9R9-F1
#
_cell.length_a   1.000
_cell.length_b   1.000
_cell.length_c   1.000
_cell.angle_alpha   90.00
_cell.angle_beta   90.00
_cell.angle_gamma   90.00
#
_symmetry.space_group_name_H-M   'P 1'
#
loop_
_entity.id
_entity.type
_entity.pdbx_description
1 polymer ?
#
loop_
_entity_poly.entity_id
_entity_poly.type
_entity_poly.pdbx_seq_one_letter_code
_entity_poly.pdbx_strand_id
1 'polypeptide(L)' 'MVFEAIAELIAEHNDCDVSEIKMESSFQELGIDSLDTVEMIMQLEDKLDKEIELDQKVETVGDLVKFVEAKCGE' A
#
# COMPACT_ATOMS: atom_id res chain seq x y z
N MET A 1 -0.49 -2.41 11.85
CA MET A 1 -1.85 -2.04 11.39
C MET A 1 -1.83 -1.36 10.02
N VAL A 2 -0.73 -0.73 9.60
CA VAL A 2 -0.59 -0.15 8.25
C VAL A 2 -0.68 -1.21 7.15
N PHE A 3 -0.07 -2.38 7.36
CA PHE A 3 -0.20 -3.53 6.46
C PHE A 3 -1.66 -3.92 6.22
N GLU A 4 -2.46 -4.03 7.29
CA GLU A 4 -3.86 -4.44 7.18
C GLU A 4 -4.68 -3.41 6.40
N ALA A 5 -4.50 -2.11 6.68
CA ALA A 5 -5.18 -1.05 5.94
C ALA A 5 -4.83 -1.05 4.44
N ILE A 6 -3.55 -1.27 4.11
CA ILE A 6 -3.09 -1.38 2.72
C ILE A 6 -3.64 -2.65 2.09
N ALA A 7 -3.53 -3.79 2.77
CA ALA A 7 -3.99 -5.07 2.24
C ALA A 7 -5.51 -5.10 2.05
N GLU A 8 -6.30 -4.52 2.96
CA GLU A 8 -7.75 -4.36 2.77
C GLU A 8 -8.08 -3.49 1.55
N LEU A 9 -7.39 -2.34 1.38
CA LEU A 9 -7.56 -1.48 0.21
C LEU A 9 -7.28 -2.23 -1.10
N ILE A 10 -6.18 -2.96 -1.14
CA ILE A 10 -5.77 -3.75 -2.30
C ILE A 10 -6.76 -4.88 -2.58
N ALA A 11 -7.22 -5.57 -1.52
CA ALA A 11 -8.18 -6.66 -1.59
C ALA A 11 -9.53 -6.19 -2.14
N GLU A 12 -10.05 -5.06 -1.64
CA GLU A 12 -11.28 -4.44 -2.14
C GLU A 12 -11.13 -3.98 -3.59
N HIS A 13 -9.96 -3.45 -3.97
CA HIS A 13 -9.72 -2.95 -5.33
C HIS A 13 -9.57 -4.08 -6.37
N ASN A 14 -8.93 -5.19 -6.00
CA ASN A 14 -8.68 -6.33 -6.90
C ASN A 14 -9.69 -7.48 -6.75
N ASP A 15 -10.70 -7.34 -5.90
CA ASP A 15 -11.66 -8.41 -5.60
C ASP A 15 -10.95 -9.72 -5.16
N CYS A 16 -9.90 -9.56 -4.36
CA CYS A 16 -9.06 -10.64 -3.85
C CYS A 16 -9.11 -10.72 -2.33
N ASP A 17 -8.75 -11.86 -1.76
CA ASP A 17 -8.69 -12.01 -0.32
C ASP A 17 -7.45 -11.32 0.27
N VAL A 18 -7.61 -10.61 1.38
CA VAL A 18 -6.50 -10.00 2.15
C VAL A 18 -5.46 -11.05 2.54
N SER A 19 -5.89 -12.32 2.69
CA SER A 19 -5.03 -13.46 2.99
C SER A 19 -4.11 -13.87 1.82
N GLU A 20 -4.46 -13.52 0.59
CA GLU A 20 -3.62 -13.75 -0.59
C GLU A 20 -2.53 -12.68 -0.74
N ILE A 21 -2.71 -11.53 -0.10
CA ILE A 21 -1.76 -10.43 -0.11
C ILE A 21 -0.66 -10.73 0.89
N LYS A 22 0.57 -10.84 0.39
CA LYS A 22 1.77 -11.00 1.21
C LYS A 22 2.63 -9.76 1.11
N MET A 23 3.44 -9.52 2.12
CA MET A 23 4.48 -8.48 2.06
C MET A 23 5.46 -8.70 0.92
N GLU A 24 5.63 -9.96 0.48
CA GLU A 24 6.48 -10.36 -0.64
C GLU A 24 5.80 -10.20 -2.00
N SER A 25 4.46 -10.06 -2.03
CA SER A 25 3.70 -9.92 -3.27
C SER A 25 4.00 -8.58 -3.92
N SER A 26 4.22 -8.60 -5.22
CA SER A 26 4.43 -7.39 -6.01
C SER A 26 3.09 -6.73 -6.34
N PHE A 27 3.02 -5.41 -6.36
CA PHE A 27 1.80 -4.69 -6.81
C PHE A 27 1.37 -5.14 -8.21
N GLN A 28 2.34 -5.32 -9.09
CA GLN A 28 2.11 -5.79 -10.45
C GLN A 28 1.56 -7.23 -10.52
N GLU A 29 1.90 -8.11 -9.57
CA GLU A 29 1.34 -9.47 -9.48
C GLU A 29 -0.08 -9.45 -8.94
N LEU A 30 -0.39 -8.49 -8.07
CA LEU A 30 -1.72 -8.26 -7.52
C LEU A 30 -2.64 -7.51 -8.48
N GLY A 31 -2.17 -7.14 -9.68
CA GLY A 31 -2.96 -6.39 -10.66
C GLY A 31 -3.05 -4.89 -10.37
N ILE A 32 -2.23 -4.38 -9.46
CA ILE A 32 -2.15 -2.97 -9.09
C ILE A 32 -1.19 -2.26 -10.03
N ASP A 33 -1.70 -1.23 -10.71
CA ASP A 33 -0.87 -0.35 -11.51
C ASP A 33 -0.33 0.83 -10.69
N SER A 34 0.58 1.56 -11.30
CA SER A 34 1.15 2.80 -10.77
C SER A 34 0.07 3.83 -10.38
N LEU A 35 -1.08 3.87 -11.07
CA LEU A 35 -2.20 4.75 -10.73
C LEU A 35 -2.91 4.33 -9.44
N ASP A 36 -3.22 3.03 -9.29
CA ASP A 36 -3.93 2.50 -8.11
C ASP A 36 -3.08 2.69 -6.85
N THR A 37 -1.76 2.52 -6.99
CA THR A 37 -0.81 2.77 -5.90
C THR A 37 -0.83 4.24 -5.45
N VAL A 38 -0.95 5.18 -6.39
CA VAL A 38 -1.04 6.61 -6.08
C VAL A 38 -2.35 6.94 -5.37
N GLU A 39 -3.49 6.39 -5.82
CA GLU A 39 -4.78 6.61 -5.15
C GLU A 39 -4.77 6.07 -3.71
N MET A 40 -4.18 4.89 -3.50
CA MET A 40 -4.03 4.31 -2.15
C MET A 40 -3.19 5.20 -1.24
N ILE A 41 -2.08 5.74 -1.75
CA ILE A 41 -1.25 6.65 -0.97
C ILE A 41 -1.99 7.93 -0.65
N MET A 42 -2.69 8.54 -1.61
CA MET A 42 -3.49 9.74 -1.34
C MET A 42 -4.53 9.51 -0.23
N GLN A 43 -5.18 8.33 -0.21
CA GLN A 43 -6.10 7.97 0.87
C GLN A 43 -5.39 7.75 2.22
N LEU A 44 -4.19 7.17 2.21
CA LEU A 44 -3.37 7.01 3.41
C LEU A 44 -2.86 8.34 3.93
N GLU A 45 -2.44 9.25 3.06
CA GLU A 45 -2.01 10.61 3.39
C GLU A 45 -3.11 11.39 4.09
N ASP A 46 -4.34 11.34 3.56
CA ASP A 46 -5.52 11.97 4.16
C ASP A 46 -5.89 11.34 5.52
N LYS A 47 -5.87 10.00 5.61
CA LYS A 47 -6.16 9.29 6.87
C LYS A 47 -5.12 9.51 7.96
N LEU A 48 -3.85 9.63 7.59
CA LEU A 48 -2.72 9.76 8.52
C LEU A 48 -2.35 11.23 8.78
N ASP A 49 -2.98 12.17 8.07
CA ASP A 49 -2.66 13.60 8.07
C ASP A 49 -1.15 13.83 7.86
N LYS A 50 -0.56 13.04 6.94
CA LYS A 50 0.89 13.00 6.66
C LYS A 50 1.15 12.96 5.17
N GLU A 51 2.23 13.61 4.76
CA GLU A 51 2.69 13.60 3.37
C GLU A 51 3.64 12.41 3.14
N ILE A 52 3.26 11.53 2.22
CA ILE A 52 3.94 10.28 1.88
C ILE A 52 4.44 10.41 0.43
N GLU A 53 5.55 11.11 0.28
CA GLU A 53 6.22 11.21 -1.02
C GLU A 53 6.88 9.87 -1.39
N LEU A 54 6.36 9.19 -2.41
CA LEU A 54 7.05 8.08 -3.07
C LEU A 54 8.27 8.59 -3.83
N ASP A 55 9.37 8.82 -3.12
CA ASP A 55 10.66 9.19 -3.73
C ASP A 55 11.28 8.00 -4.49
N GLN A 56 10.84 6.79 -4.16
CA GLN A 56 11.29 5.53 -4.74
C GLN A 56 10.11 4.69 -5.24
N LYS A 57 10.32 3.94 -6.33
CA LYS A 57 9.35 2.97 -6.82
C LYS A 57 9.17 1.88 -5.78
N VAL A 58 7.96 1.77 -5.24
CA VAL A 58 7.55 0.62 -4.44
C VAL A 58 7.11 -0.50 -5.37
N GLU A 59 7.82 -1.63 -5.34
CA GLU A 59 7.51 -2.78 -6.18
C GLU A 59 6.66 -3.81 -5.45
N THR A 60 6.83 -3.92 -4.12
CA THR A 60 6.13 -4.89 -3.27
C THR A 60 5.28 -4.21 -2.22
N VAL A 61 4.23 -4.91 -1.79
CA VAL A 61 3.36 -4.45 -0.70
C VAL A 61 4.16 -4.18 0.57
N GLY A 62 5.14 -5.03 0.88
CA GLY A 62 6.01 -4.85 2.04
C GLY A 62 6.87 -3.59 1.97
N ASP A 63 7.29 -3.16 0.78
CA ASP A 63 8.05 -1.92 0.59
C ASP A 63 7.19 -0.70 0.91
N LEU A 64 5.98 -0.64 0.35
CA LEU A 64 5.04 0.44 0.65
C LEU A 64 4.69 0.48 2.14
N VAL A 65 4.40 -0.68 2.73
CA VAL A 65 4.03 -0.78 4.14
C VAL A 65 5.14 -0.27 5.04
N LYS A 66 6.39 -0.73 4.82
CA LYS A 66 7.54 -0.27 5.59
C LYS A 66 7.79 1.23 5.40
N PHE A 67 7.58 1.73 4.18
CA PHE A 67 7.74 3.14 3.88
C PHE A 67 6.73 3.99 4.67
N VAL A 68 5.47 3.60 4.63
CA VAL A 68 4.37 4.26 5.34
C VAL A 68 4.55 4.12 6.86
N GLU A 69 4.92 2.94 7.38
CA GLU A 69 5.21 2.73 8.80
C GLU A 69 6.39 3.61 9.27
N ALA A 70 7.47 3.69 8.48
CA ALA A 70 8.61 4.54 8.80
C ALA A 70 8.26 6.04 8.86
N LYS A 71 7.30 6.50 8.04
CA LYS A 71 6.78 7.88 8.05
C LYS A 71 5.72 8.08 9.15
N CYS A 72 4.93 7.05 9.44
CA CYS A 72 3.88 7.08 10.45
C CYS A 72 4.46 7.04 11.88
N GLY A 73 5.62 6.42 12.08
CA GLY A 73 6.30 6.39 13.37
C GLY A 73 5.61 5.51 14.42
N GLU A 74 4.95 4.44 13.97
CA GLU A 74 4.32 3.41 14.81
C GLU A 74 4.80 2.01 14.42
#